data_AF-A0A0P8WYA3-F1
#
_entry.id   AF-A0A0P8WYA3-F1
#
_cell.length_a   1.000
_cell.length_b   1.000
_cell.length_c   1.000
_cell.angle_alpha   90.00
_cell.angle_beta   90.00
_cell.angle_gamma   90.00
#
_symmetry.space_group_name_H-M   'P 1'
#
loop_
_entity.id
_entity.type
_entity.pdbx_description
1 polymer ?
#
loop_
_entity_poly.entity_id
_entity_poly.type
_entity_poly.pdbx_seq_one_letter_code
_entity_poly.pdbx_strand_id
1 'polypeptide(L)'
;MKNKKPVRIILMVLAALICIGSMGYANSNARRKAALKKKIYDASQKTIQHYYDTYEPREFAGLMDWPALGLYGFGEDISGPVWTVNGKNAAYWREEQVKAKEGLSETKNTDYQRTLIGIVSANRDPRNFGGIDFVKTVKETMLPNGHFADSVKDTRTKVPIGDDLINSQCFGIISLYCAGEPTPNRDKAIRWLEKNQHVDGGFTWDVKDYSDKEDYLKVTSDVDMTASTLMAFSILKMDTNYPPVKRALEFLKNQQLDNGGFQSWGVQNPESTIWAIQALLMHGENPLDKAWEKTKDCGPVEFILKHQLENGTFTHVLDEKDMLPVYDNSMTTYEALYGMADAYNEETTYTKLYKANRPQSEKLLFSDFKEGDYGYNEAVEAAYDYVIDIYADGTFKPHKNVTKGELARYMVNALNLQDEFYSKYSGDELKFVNENSDVLEIDSEDNYIKLCLEKGIFQGIDSLDKEGEKEREIRSDELIPALLNGGKLINKNLEAEKLEFDSFISGETVSRAQCAVSLSKFMKLVK
;
A
#
# COMPACT_ATOMS: atom_id res chain seq x y z
N MET A 1 -44.50 4.84 -43.52
CA MET A 1 -44.35 5.32 -42.13
C MET A 1 -45.24 4.48 -41.20
N LYS A 2 -44.76 3.34 -40.68
CA LYS A 2 -45.53 2.47 -39.78
C LYS A 2 -44.93 2.51 -38.36
N ASN A 3 -45.73 3.00 -37.41
CA ASN A 3 -45.70 2.79 -35.95
C ASN A 3 -44.37 2.51 -35.22
N LYS A 4 -43.45 3.49 -35.18
CA LYS A 4 -42.34 3.51 -34.18
C LYS A 4 -42.75 4.03 -32.79
N LYS A 5 -43.97 4.56 -32.62
CA LYS A 5 -44.48 5.11 -31.35
C LYS A 5 -44.62 4.07 -30.21
N PRO A 6 -45.20 2.86 -30.40
CA PRO A 6 -45.37 1.92 -29.30
C PRO A 6 -44.03 1.36 -28.78
N VAL A 7 -43.06 1.11 -29.67
CA VAL A 7 -41.71 0.64 -29.28
C VAL A 7 -40.97 1.69 -28.44
N ARG A 8 -41.08 2.98 -28.79
CA ARG A 8 -40.49 4.07 -27.99
C ARG A 8 -41.11 4.19 -26.60
N ILE A 9 -42.43 4.01 -26.47
CA ILE A 9 -43.11 4.07 -25.16
C ILE A 9 -42.69 2.88 -24.28
N ILE A 10 -42.61 1.67 -24.86
CA ILE A 10 -42.14 0.48 -24.13
C ILE A 10 -40.70 0.67 -23.64
N LEU A 11 -39.80 1.17 -24.48
CA LEU A 11 -38.41 1.45 -24.07
C LEU A 11 -38.31 2.50 -22.97
N MET A 12 -39.14 3.55 -23.02
CA MET A 12 -39.17 4.58 -21.96
C MET A 12 -39.73 4.03 -20.63
N VAL A 13 -40.75 3.17 -20.67
CA VAL A 13 -41.29 2.52 -19.47
C VAL A 13 -40.28 1.53 -18.89
N LEU A 14 -39.59 0.75 -19.73
CA LEU A 14 -38.54 -0.16 -19.29
C LEU A 14 -37.38 0.60 -18.63
N ALA A 15 -36.93 1.69 -19.26
CA ALA A 15 -35.91 2.57 -18.69
C ALA A 15 -36.37 3.17 -17.35
N ALA A 16 -37.60 3.65 -17.25
CA ALA A 16 -38.16 4.17 -16.00
C ALA A 16 -38.23 3.11 -14.90
N LEU A 17 -38.66 1.88 -15.21
CA LEU A 17 -38.70 0.77 -14.25
C LEU A 17 -37.29 0.35 -13.80
N ILE A 18 -36.32 0.31 -14.71
CA ILE A 18 -34.91 0.07 -14.38
C ILE A 18 -34.38 1.18 -13.47
N CYS A 19 -34.67 2.45 -13.76
CA CYS A 19 -34.28 3.59 -12.94
C CYS A 19 -34.94 3.57 -11.55
N ILE A 20 -36.23 3.24 -11.45
CA ILE A 20 -36.94 3.14 -10.16
C ILE A 20 -36.39 1.96 -9.34
N GLY A 21 -36.15 0.82 -9.99
CA GLY A 21 -35.54 -0.35 -9.37
C GLY A 21 -34.12 -0.09 -8.85
N SER A 22 -33.28 0.59 -9.64
CA SER A 22 -31.92 0.97 -9.23
C SER A 22 -31.92 1.99 -8.10
N MET A 23 -32.81 2.99 -8.14
CA MET A 23 -33.01 3.94 -7.03
C MET A 23 -33.49 3.25 -5.75
N GLY A 24 -34.43 2.30 -5.85
CA GLY A 24 -34.91 1.51 -4.72
C GLY A 24 -33.80 0.66 -4.09
N TYR A 25 -32.98 0.02 -4.93
CA TYR A 25 -31.84 -0.78 -4.49
C TYR A 25 -30.77 0.07 -3.80
N ALA A 26 -30.38 1.20 -4.39
CA ALA A 26 -29.40 2.13 -3.83
C ALA A 26 -29.84 2.68 -2.46
N ASN A 27 -31.12 3.06 -2.33
CA ASN A 27 -31.68 3.55 -1.07
C ASN A 27 -31.74 2.44 0.02
N SER A 28 -31.99 1.19 -0.38
CA SER A 28 -31.91 0.04 0.52
C SER A 28 -30.47 -0.23 1.00
N ASN A 29 -29.47 -0.17 0.10
CA ASN A 29 -28.07 -0.37 0.45
C ASN A 29 -27.58 0.72 1.43
N ALA A 30 -27.89 1.99 1.15
CA ALA A 30 -27.51 3.11 2.01
C ALA A 30 -28.08 2.99 3.43
N ARG A 31 -29.35 2.60 3.58
CA ARG A 31 -29.98 2.37 4.90
C ARG A 31 -29.36 1.20 5.65
N ARG A 32 -29.09 0.07 4.96
CA ARG A 32 -28.40 -1.09 5.55
C ARG A 32 -27.01 -0.67 6.05
N LYS A 33 -26.24 0.01 5.20
CA LYS A 33 -24.89 0.51 5.53
C LYS A 33 -24.90 1.43 6.74
N ALA A 34 -25.84 2.39 6.83
CA ALA A 34 -25.97 3.27 7.98
C ALA A 34 -26.30 2.51 9.28
N ALA A 35 -27.20 1.51 9.20
CA ALA A 35 -27.52 0.65 10.35
C ALA A 35 -26.31 -0.20 10.80
N LEU A 36 -25.55 -0.74 9.86
CA LEU A 36 -24.29 -1.45 10.14
C LEU A 36 -23.27 -0.55 10.81
N LYS A 37 -23.02 0.65 10.27
CA LYS A 37 -22.11 1.62 10.90
C LYS A 37 -22.48 1.93 12.34
N LYS A 38 -23.78 2.06 12.64
CA LYS A 38 -24.23 2.22 14.02
C LYS A 38 -23.86 1.01 14.90
N LYS A 39 -24.09 -0.22 14.41
CA LYS A 39 -23.70 -1.44 15.13
C LYS A 39 -22.18 -1.52 15.36
N ILE A 40 -21.38 -1.17 14.35
CA ILE A 40 -19.92 -1.12 14.44
C ILE A 40 -19.49 -0.13 15.52
N TYR A 41 -20.06 1.08 15.51
CA TYR A 41 -19.75 2.09 16.51
C TYR A 41 -20.14 1.64 17.92
N ASP A 42 -21.37 1.14 18.10
CA ASP A 42 -21.84 0.64 19.40
C ASP A 42 -20.96 -0.51 19.92
N ALA A 43 -20.52 -1.41 19.03
CA ALA A 43 -19.59 -2.50 19.35
C ALA A 43 -18.20 -1.97 19.73
N SER A 44 -17.65 -1.02 18.97
CA SER A 44 -16.32 -0.47 19.24
C SER A 44 -16.25 0.27 20.56
N GLN A 45 -17.32 0.99 20.96
CA GLN A 45 -17.36 1.65 22.27
C GLN A 45 -17.18 0.66 23.43
N LYS A 46 -17.74 -0.55 23.32
CA LYS A 46 -17.52 -1.59 24.34
C LYS A 46 -16.05 -2.03 24.40
N THR A 47 -15.43 -2.22 23.24
CA THR A 47 -14.01 -2.60 23.15
C THR A 47 -13.09 -1.50 23.66
N ILE A 48 -13.37 -0.23 23.35
CA ILE A 48 -12.64 0.94 23.85
C ILE A 48 -12.76 1.01 25.38
N GLN A 49 -13.97 0.87 25.92
CA GLN A 49 -14.19 0.84 27.37
C GLN A 49 -13.46 -0.33 28.03
N HIS A 50 -13.50 -1.52 27.43
CA HIS A 50 -12.75 -2.68 27.90
C HIS A 50 -11.25 -2.39 27.99
N TYR A 51 -10.66 -1.79 26.95
CA TYR A 51 -9.26 -1.38 26.98
C TYR A 51 -8.99 -0.35 28.07
N TYR A 52 -9.86 0.65 28.23
CA TYR A 52 -9.72 1.63 29.29
C TYR A 52 -9.69 0.97 30.68
N ASP A 53 -10.73 0.20 31.02
CA ASP A 53 -10.88 -0.43 32.34
C ASP A 53 -9.76 -1.43 32.65
N THR A 54 -9.26 -2.13 31.62
CA THR A 54 -8.22 -3.16 31.76
C THR A 54 -6.82 -2.56 31.90
N TYR A 55 -6.57 -1.37 31.34
CA TYR A 55 -5.23 -0.78 31.26
C TYR A 55 -5.05 0.45 32.15
N GLU A 56 -6.11 1.16 32.55
CA GLU A 56 -6.03 2.30 33.49
C GLU A 56 -5.32 1.93 34.81
N PRO A 57 -5.62 0.79 35.49
CA PRO A 57 -4.99 0.45 36.77
C PRO A 57 -3.47 0.23 36.68
N ARG A 58 -2.92 0.07 35.48
CA ARG A 58 -1.49 -0.12 35.18
C ARG A 58 -0.90 1.05 34.39
N GLU A 59 -1.46 2.24 34.55
CA GLU A 59 -0.98 3.46 33.89
C GLU A 59 -0.87 3.29 32.36
N PHE A 60 -1.80 2.51 31.79
CA PHE A 60 -1.88 2.11 30.39
C PHE A 60 -0.69 1.33 29.82
N ALA A 61 0.13 0.71 30.67
CA ALA A 61 1.23 -0.15 30.23
C ALA A 61 0.73 -1.36 29.40
N GLY A 62 1.22 -1.46 28.16
CA GLY A 62 0.90 -2.56 27.23
C GLY A 62 -0.21 -2.28 26.21
N LEU A 63 -0.69 -1.03 26.11
CA LEU A 63 -1.71 -0.61 25.13
C LEU A 63 -1.10 -0.06 23.81
N MET A 64 0.22 -0.19 23.62
CA MET A 64 0.92 0.25 22.41
C MET A 64 0.88 -0.78 21.28
N ASP A 65 1.37 -0.40 20.10
CA ASP A 65 1.38 -1.20 18.87
C ASP A 65 -0.03 -1.41 18.30
N TRP A 66 -0.55 -2.64 18.24
CA TRP A 66 -1.82 -2.92 17.54
C TRP A 66 -3.09 -2.34 18.20
N PRO A 67 -3.27 -2.37 19.54
CA PRO A 67 -4.39 -1.68 20.18
C PRO A 67 -4.39 -0.17 19.90
N ALA A 68 -3.21 0.46 19.90
CA ALA A 68 -3.07 1.89 19.59
C ALA A 68 -3.62 2.24 18.21
N LEU A 69 -3.37 1.39 17.21
CA LEU A 69 -3.89 1.56 15.85
C LEU A 69 -5.43 1.62 15.85
N GLY A 70 -6.10 0.66 16.49
CA GLY A 70 -7.56 0.62 16.54
C GLY A 70 -8.17 1.80 17.30
N LEU A 71 -7.54 2.20 18.40
CA LEU A 71 -7.93 3.37 19.20
C LEU A 71 -7.81 4.66 18.38
N TYR A 72 -6.68 4.87 17.70
CA TYR A 72 -6.49 6.00 16.78
C TYR A 72 -7.55 6.03 15.66
N GLY A 73 -7.91 4.87 15.11
CA GLY A 73 -8.94 4.75 14.07
C GLY A 73 -10.31 5.30 14.48
N PHE A 74 -10.65 5.20 15.77
CA PHE A 74 -11.86 5.78 16.38
C PHE A 74 -11.66 7.19 16.96
N GLY A 75 -10.47 7.77 16.81
CA GLY A 75 -10.17 9.14 17.24
C GLY A 75 -9.67 9.25 18.68
N GLU A 76 -9.34 8.14 19.33
CA GLU A 76 -8.71 8.15 20.65
C GLU A 76 -7.23 8.57 20.52
N ASP A 77 -6.78 9.46 21.41
CA ASP A 77 -5.37 9.81 21.57
C ASP A 77 -4.82 9.14 22.83
N ILE A 78 -4.19 7.98 22.66
CA ILE A 78 -3.65 7.19 23.77
C ILE A 78 -2.45 7.84 24.48
N SER A 79 -1.96 8.94 23.93
CA SER A 79 -0.94 9.81 24.52
C SER A 79 -1.54 11.04 25.21
N GLY A 80 -2.85 11.22 25.09
CA GLY A 80 -3.62 12.35 25.59
C GLY A 80 -4.07 12.19 27.05
N PRO A 81 -4.78 13.20 27.60
CA PRO A 81 -5.10 13.26 29.02
C PRO A 81 -6.07 12.17 29.50
N VAL A 82 -6.96 11.67 28.62
CA VAL A 82 -7.88 10.57 28.95
C VAL A 82 -7.11 9.29 29.26
N TRP A 83 -6.07 9.02 28.47
CA TRP A 83 -5.26 7.80 28.55
C TRP A 83 -3.98 8.00 29.37
N THR A 84 -4.00 8.91 30.34
CA THR A 84 -2.83 9.25 31.16
C THR A 84 -3.15 9.21 32.65
N VAL A 85 -2.41 8.39 33.40
CA VAL A 85 -2.48 8.29 34.87
C VAL A 85 -1.13 8.66 35.46
N ASN A 86 -1.09 9.54 36.46
CA ASN A 86 0.14 10.02 37.11
C ASN A 86 1.22 10.53 36.12
N GLY A 87 0.78 11.14 35.01
CA GLY A 87 1.69 11.65 33.96
C GLY A 87 2.29 10.56 33.05
N LYS A 88 1.84 9.31 33.16
CA LYS A 88 2.28 8.19 32.32
C LYS A 88 1.13 7.63 31.49
N ASN A 89 1.47 7.15 30.31
CA ASN A 89 0.56 6.56 29.36
C ASN A 89 1.26 5.41 28.61
N ALA A 90 0.54 4.79 27.68
CA ALA A 90 1.05 3.66 26.90
C ALA A 90 2.36 3.99 26.15
N ALA A 91 2.44 5.18 25.55
CA ALA A 91 3.62 5.63 24.81
C ALA A 91 4.85 5.79 25.73
N TYR A 92 4.67 6.33 26.94
CA TYR A 92 5.75 6.42 27.94
C TYR A 92 6.36 5.05 28.23
N TRP A 93 5.51 4.06 28.54
CA TRP A 93 5.99 2.71 28.87
C TRP A 93 6.65 2.01 27.70
N ARG A 94 6.11 2.17 26.48
CA ARG A 94 6.75 1.60 25.29
C ARG A 94 8.09 2.27 25.01
N GLU A 95 8.23 3.56 25.25
CA GLU A 95 9.52 4.25 25.09
C GLU A 95 10.58 3.70 26.05
N GLU A 96 10.22 3.44 27.32
CA GLU A 96 11.11 2.81 28.28
C GLU A 96 11.49 1.37 27.87
N GLN A 97 10.54 0.60 27.35
CA GLN A 97 10.81 -0.73 26.78
C GLN A 97 11.79 -0.65 25.59
N VAL A 98 11.60 0.32 24.69
CA VAL A 98 12.51 0.53 23.55
C VAL A 98 13.93 0.86 24.03
N LYS A 99 14.09 1.74 25.02
CA LYS A 99 15.40 2.05 25.64
C LYS A 99 16.04 0.80 26.25
N ALA A 100 15.24 -0.07 26.84
CA ALA A 100 15.67 -1.36 27.40
C ALA A 100 15.84 -2.48 26.35
N LYS A 101 15.55 -2.21 25.06
CA LYS A 101 15.52 -3.18 23.95
C LYS A 101 14.52 -4.31 24.13
N GLU A 102 13.45 -4.07 24.86
CA GLU A 102 12.36 -5.02 25.07
C GLU A 102 11.39 -5.03 23.88
N GLY A 103 11.10 -6.22 23.35
CA GLY A 103 10.19 -6.37 22.21
C GLY A 103 10.73 -5.80 20.90
N LEU A 104 12.06 -5.72 20.74
CA LEU A 104 12.77 -5.31 19.53
C LEU A 104 13.93 -6.26 19.22
N SER A 105 13.66 -7.34 18.50
CA SER A 105 14.74 -8.22 18.01
C SER A 105 15.37 -7.65 16.74
N GLU A 106 16.69 -7.42 16.73
CA GLU A 106 17.39 -7.00 15.49
C GLU A 106 17.30 -8.06 14.37
N THR A 107 17.01 -9.32 14.71
CA THR A 107 16.77 -10.40 13.73
C THR A 107 15.35 -10.44 13.17
N LYS A 108 14.45 -9.55 13.61
CA LYS A 108 13.05 -9.48 13.18
C LYS A 108 12.70 -8.05 12.79
N ASN A 109 12.75 -7.75 11.50
CA ASN A 109 12.39 -6.41 11.01
C ASN A 109 10.93 -6.04 11.34
N THR A 110 10.06 -7.05 11.38
CA THR A 110 8.64 -6.86 11.74
C THR A 110 8.43 -6.31 13.15
N ASP A 111 9.37 -6.48 14.09
CA ASP A 111 9.29 -5.82 15.40
C ASP A 111 9.44 -4.29 15.27
N TYR A 112 10.33 -3.83 14.39
CA TYR A 112 10.57 -2.40 14.14
C TYR A 112 9.42 -1.79 13.34
N GLN A 113 8.94 -2.50 12.32
CA GLN A 113 7.81 -2.07 11.48
C GLN A 113 6.51 -1.97 12.30
N ARG A 114 6.21 -2.96 13.15
CA ARG A 114 5.08 -2.92 14.10
C ARG A 114 5.20 -1.72 15.05
N THR A 115 6.38 -1.56 15.66
CA THR A 115 6.62 -0.49 16.63
C THR A 115 6.47 0.89 16.00
N LEU A 116 6.95 1.07 14.76
CA LEU A 116 6.79 2.31 14.00
C LEU A 116 5.31 2.67 13.82
N ILE A 117 4.46 1.71 13.40
CA ILE A 117 3.00 1.91 13.29
C ILE A 117 2.41 2.30 14.66
N GLY A 118 2.82 1.62 15.73
CA GLY A 118 2.39 1.94 17.10
C GLY A 118 2.76 3.36 17.54
N ILE A 119 3.99 3.80 17.26
CA ILE A 119 4.49 5.14 17.62
C ILE A 119 3.63 6.23 16.96
N VAL A 120 3.39 6.12 15.65
CA VAL A 120 2.59 7.13 14.94
C VAL A 120 1.10 7.06 15.31
N SER A 121 0.58 5.88 15.65
CA SER A 121 -0.77 5.72 16.20
C SER A 121 -0.93 6.42 17.56
N ALA A 122 0.16 6.55 18.31
CA ALA A 122 0.20 7.26 19.59
C ALA A 122 0.54 8.75 19.46
N ASN A 123 0.53 9.33 18.25
CA ASN A 123 0.93 10.72 17.98
C ASN A 123 2.32 11.06 18.53
N ARG A 124 3.28 10.13 18.42
CA ARG A 124 4.68 10.32 18.81
C ARG A 124 5.58 10.36 17.58
N ASP A 125 6.77 10.94 17.73
CA ASP A 125 7.72 11.07 16.63
C ASP A 125 8.49 9.76 16.40
N PRO A 126 8.33 9.08 15.25
CA PRO A 126 9.04 7.83 14.96
C PRO A 126 10.52 8.03 14.62
N ARG A 127 10.99 9.27 14.44
CA ARG A 127 12.40 9.58 14.15
C ARG A 127 13.24 9.74 15.41
N ASN A 128 12.60 9.84 16.57
CA ASN A 128 13.27 9.87 17.87
C ASN A 128 12.35 9.31 18.95
N PHE A 129 12.28 7.99 19.03
CA PHE A 129 11.52 7.29 20.06
C PHE A 129 12.45 6.35 20.81
N GLY A 130 12.68 6.62 22.10
CA GLY A 130 13.64 5.83 22.90
C GLY A 130 15.08 5.93 22.40
N GLY A 131 15.42 7.01 21.66
CA GLY A 131 16.72 7.22 21.04
C GLY A 131 16.95 6.50 19.71
N ILE A 132 15.89 5.94 19.11
CA ILE A 132 15.94 5.25 17.81
C ILE A 132 15.15 6.06 16.76
N ASP A 133 15.72 6.18 15.56
CA ASP A 133 15.01 6.61 14.35
C ASP A 133 14.46 5.38 13.64
N PHE A 134 13.19 5.05 13.89
CA PHE A 134 12.53 3.88 13.31
C PHE A 134 12.30 4.04 11.82
N VAL A 135 12.03 5.25 11.33
CA VAL A 135 11.83 5.52 9.90
C VAL A 135 13.11 5.19 9.15
N LYS A 136 14.24 5.74 9.59
CA LYS A 136 15.54 5.46 8.99
C LYS A 136 15.89 3.98 9.09
N THR A 137 15.68 3.38 10.26
CA THR A 137 15.99 1.96 10.50
C THR A 137 15.26 1.05 9.50
N VAL A 138 13.96 1.27 9.27
CA VAL A 138 13.19 0.48 8.30
C VAL A 138 13.61 0.78 6.85
N LYS A 139 13.88 2.04 6.49
CA LYS A 139 14.39 2.38 5.13
C LYS A 139 15.71 1.68 4.82
N GLU A 140 16.62 1.61 5.78
CA GLU A 140 17.94 0.99 5.63
C GLU A 140 17.88 -0.54 5.49
N THR A 141 16.76 -1.20 5.79
CA THR A 141 16.60 -2.64 5.52
C THR A 141 16.24 -2.95 4.07
N MET A 142 16.03 -1.94 3.22
CA MET A 142 15.74 -2.16 1.80
C MET A 142 16.95 -2.77 1.07
N LEU A 143 16.80 -4.01 0.62
CA LEU A 143 17.81 -4.76 -0.10
C LEU A 143 17.91 -4.31 -1.57
N PRO A 144 19.02 -4.62 -2.28
CA PRO A 144 19.20 -4.24 -3.68
C PRO A 144 18.10 -4.72 -4.63
N ASN A 145 17.44 -5.85 -4.29
CA ASN A 145 16.34 -6.45 -5.05
C ASN A 145 14.96 -5.85 -4.73
N GLY A 146 14.87 -4.81 -3.89
CA GLY A 146 13.61 -4.15 -3.55
C GLY A 146 12.82 -4.79 -2.41
N HIS A 147 13.38 -5.81 -1.75
CA HIS A 147 12.80 -6.42 -0.56
C HIS A 147 13.23 -5.70 0.73
N PHE A 148 12.32 -5.48 1.66
CA PHE A 148 12.65 -5.09 3.03
C PHE A 148 13.11 -6.32 3.81
N ALA A 149 14.40 -6.35 4.14
CA ALA A 149 15.05 -7.50 4.76
C ALA A 149 14.30 -8.06 5.96
N ASP A 150 14.35 -9.38 6.15
CA ASP A 150 13.67 -10.06 7.26
C ASP A 150 14.26 -9.70 8.63
N SER A 151 15.52 -9.28 8.63
CA SER A 151 16.25 -8.77 9.80
C SER A 151 16.73 -7.34 9.59
N VAL A 152 16.71 -6.55 10.67
CA VAL A 152 17.39 -5.24 10.69
C VAL A 152 18.90 -5.43 10.70
N LYS A 153 19.39 -6.43 11.45
CA LYS A 153 20.81 -6.82 11.46
C LYS A 153 20.95 -8.32 11.66
N ASP A 154 21.76 -8.94 10.82
CA ASP A 154 22.26 -10.29 11.07
C ASP A 154 23.14 -10.34 12.32
N THR A 155 23.10 -11.48 13.01
CA THR A 155 23.95 -11.73 14.17
C THR A 155 25.45 -11.75 13.82
N ARG A 156 25.81 -12.18 12.60
CA ARG A 156 27.20 -12.31 12.14
C ARG A 156 27.66 -11.12 11.28
N THR A 157 26.92 -10.77 10.23
CA THR A 157 27.35 -9.73 9.27
C THR A 157 27.05 -8.32 9.74
N LYS A 158 26.14 -8.15 10.73
CA LYS A 158 25.70 -6.85 11.27
C LYS A 158 25.04 -5.92 10.25
N VAL A 159 24.63 -6.45 9.11
CA VAL A 159 23.85 -5.74 8.07
C VAL A 159 22.48 -6.41 7.90
N PRO A 160 21.48 -5.72 7.32
CA PRO A 160 20.19 -6.32 6.99
C PRO A 160 20.34 -7.51 6.04
N ILE A 161 19.65 -8.62 6.33
CA ILE A 161 19.62 -9.83 5.49
C ILE A 161 18.24 -10.50 5.53
N GLY A 162 18.02 -11.40 4.56
CA GLY A 162 16.85 -12.27 4.44
C GLY A 162 15.81 -11.67 3.51
N ASP A 163 15.37 -12.46 2.54
CA ASP A 163 14.29 -12.15 1.61
C ASP A 163 13.33 -13.32 1.43
N ASP A 164 13.09 -14.04 2.52
CA ASP A 164 12.32 -15.28 2.53
C ASP A 164 10.86 -15.06 2.94
N LEU A 165 10.47 -13.83 3.29
CA LEU A 165 9.19 -13.53 3.96
C LEU A 165 8.38 -12.44 3.27
N ILE A 166 7.17 -12.75 2.79
CA ILE A 166 6.27 -11.74 2.21
C ILE A 166 5.84 -10.71 3.28
N ASN A 167 5.72 -11.11 4.55
CA ASN A 167 5.24 -10.21 5.59
C ASN A 167 6.23 -9.11 5.95
N SER A 168 7.55 -9.35 5.91
CA SER A 168 8.56 -8.29 6.12
C SER A 168 8.48 -7.23 5.02
N GLN A 169 8.22 -7.64 3.77
CA GLN A 169 7.99 -6.73 2.65
C GLN A 169 6.75 -5.87 2.87
N CYS A 170 5.61 -6.51 3.14
CA CYS A 170 4.33 -5.81 3.28
C CYS A 170 4.36 -4.82 4.46
N PHE A 171 4.87 -5.24 5.62
CA PHE A 171 4.98 -4.36 6.79
C PHE A 171 6.02 -3.26 6.61
N GLY A 172 7.09 -3.47 5.83
CA GLY A 172 8.04 -2.42 5.48
C GLY A 172 7.36 -1.28 4.72
N ILE A 173 6.54 -1.64 3.72
CA ILE A 173 5.76 -0.69 2.93
C ILE A 173 4.67 -0.01 3.79
N ILE A 174 3.88 -0.77 4.54
CA ILE A 174 2.77 -0.24 5.36
C ILE A 174 3.28 0.66 6.48
N SER A 175 4.37 0.29 7.15
CA SER A 175 4.91 1.10 8.26
C SER A 175 5.44 2.44 7.78
N LEU A 176 6.24 2.47 6.70
CA LEU A 176 6.68 3.74 6.10
C LEU A 176 5.51 4.59 5.63
N TYR A 177 4.51 3.98 5.01
CA TYR A 177 3.27 4.67 4.63
C TYR A 177 2.59 5.30 5.84
N CYS A 178 2.44 4.59 6.96
CA CYS A 178 1.87 5.17 8.19
C CYS A 178 2.67 6.36 8.72
N ALA A 179 4.00 6.34 8.60
CA ALA A 179 4.88 7.47 8.91
C ALA A 179 4.87 8.59 7.85
N GLY A 180 4.03 8.50 6.81
CA GLY A 180 3.95 9.51 5.77
C GLY A 180 5.11 9.46 4.77
N GLU A 181 5.87 8.37 4.73
CA GLU A 181 7.06 8.21 3.89
C GLU A 181 6.73 7.40 2.63
N PRO A 182 7.22 7.79 1.44
CA PRO A 182 7.15 6.95 0.26
C PRO A 182 8.15 5.79 0.35
N THR A 183 7.82 4.68 -0.31
CA THR A 183 8.67 3.48 -0.35
C THR A 183 9.90 3.72 -1.24
N PRO A 184 11.14 3.53 -0.75
CA PRO A 184 12.33 3.60 -1.61
C PRO A 184 12.33 2.46 -2.64
N ASN A 185 12.95 2.66 -3.80
CA ASN A 185 13.04 1.64 -4.87
C ASN A 185 11.70 0.97 -5.21
N ARG A 186 10.63 1.77 -5.34
CA ARG A 186 9.24 1.29 -5.51
C ARG A 186 9.09 0.25 -6.62
N ASP A 187 9.73 0.46 -7.76
CA ASP A 187 9.57 -0.44 -8.90
C ASP A 187 10.12 -1.84 -8.60
N LYS A 188 11.30 -1.94 -7.96
CA LYS A 188 11.84 -3.22 -7.48
C LYS A 188 10.95 -3.88 -6.44
N ALA A 189 10.39 -3.10 -5.51
CA ALA A 189 9.45 -3.64 -4.53
C ALA A 189 8.24 -4.29 -5.21
N ILE A 190 7.74 -3.71 -6.30
CA ILE A 190 6.64 -4.28 -7.10
C ILE A 190 7.10 -5.52 -7.87
N ARG A 191 8.26 -5.48 -8.53
CA ARG A 191 8.80 -6.66 -9.24
C ARG A 191 9.05 -7.83 -8.29
N TRP A 192 9.51 -7.54 -7.08
CA TRP A 192 9.69 -8.55 -6.05
C TRP A 192 8.35 -9.16 -5.62
N LEU A 193 7.30 -8.35 -5.41
CA LEU A 193 5.96 -8.87 -5.12
C LEU A 193 5.42 -9.69 -6.30
N GLU A 194 5.51 -9.20 -7.54
CA GLU A 194 5.08 -9.95 -8.74
C GLU A 194 5.77 -11.31 -8.86
N LYS A 195 7.08 -11.36 -8.59
CA LYS A 195 7.87 -12.59 -8.63
C LYS A 195 7.27 -13.65 -7.71
N ASN A 196 6.69 -13.24 -6.59
CA ASN A 196 6.15 -14.12 -5.57
C ASN A 196 4.63 -14.34 -5.62
N GLN A 197 3.91 -13.78 -6.61
CA GLN A 197 2.50 -14.11 -6.82
C GLN A 197 2.37 -15.54 -7.33
N HIS A 198 1.44 -16.33 -6.78
CA HIS A 198 1.16 -17.70 -7.22
C HIS A 198 0.14 -17.77 -8.37
N VAL A 199 0.01 -18.93 -8.99
CA VAL A 199 -0.94 -19.17 -10.09
C VAL A 199 -2.40 -18.88 -9.74
N ASP A 200 -2.80 -19.15 -8.50
CA ASP A 200 -4.16 -18.88 -8.00
C ASP A 200 -4.45 -17.38 -7.79
N GLY A 201 -3.45 -16.53 -7.99
CA GLY A 201 -3.52 -15.08 -7.89
C GLY A 201 -3.17 -14.53 -6.51
N GLY A 202 -3.00 -15.38 -5.50
CA GLY A 202 -2.67 -14.96 -4.15
C GLY A 202 -1.18 -15.05 -3.81
N PHE A 203 -0.91 -14.96 -2.50
CA PHE A 203 0.41 -14.99 -1.88
C PHE A 203 0.39 -15.86 -0.62
N THR A 204 1.54 -16.42 -0.22
CA THR A 204 1.75 -17.07 1.10
C THR A 204 2.79 -16.29 1.91
N TRP A 205 3.11 -16.72 3.12
CA TRP A 205 4.07 -16.06 4.01
C TRP A 205 5.52 -16.30 3.57
N ASP A 206 5.83 -17.50 3.07
CA ASP A 206 7.15 -17.94 2.67
C ASP A 206 7.42 -17.72 1.17
N VAL A 207 8.62 -17.22 0.87
CA VAL A 207 9.16 -17.17 -0.49
C VAL A 207 9.81 -18.52 -0.79
N LYS A 208 9.50 -19.07 -1.97
CA LYS A 208 10.13 -20.30 -2.47
C LYS A 208 10.52 -20.15 -3.91
N ASP A 209 11.73 -20.57 -4.22
CA ASP A 209 12.14 -20.85 -5.57
C ASP A 209 11.70 -22.28 -5.94
N TYR A 210 11.00 -22.40 -7.06
CA TYR A 210 10.51 -23.68 -7.58
C TYR A 210 11.37 -24.10 -8.77
N SER A 211 12.14 -25.18 -8.63
CA SER A 211 12.88 -25.77 -9.76
C SER A 211 12.01 -26.61 -10.68
N ASP A 212 10.85 -27.08 -10.19
CA ASP A 212 9.86 -27.84 -10.96
C ASP A 212 8.55 -27.04 -11.06
N LYS A 213 8.09 -26.84 -12.29
CA LYS A 213 6.84 -26.14 -12.59
C LYS A 213 5.63 -26.83 -11.95
N GLU A 214 5.60 -28.16 -11.89
CA GLU A 214 4.47 -28.91 -11.31
C GLU A 214 4.34 -28.68 -9.80
N ASP A 215 5.43 -28.38 -9.10
CA ASP A 215 5.38 -28.06 -7.68
C ASP A 215 4.90 -26.63 -7.44
N TYR A 216 5.27 -25.69 -8.31
CA TYR A 216 4.71 -24.34 -8.30
C TYR A 216 3.19 -24.33 -8.53
N LEU A 217 2.69 -25.19 -9.42
CA LEU A 217 1.26 -25.28 -9.72
C LEU A 217 0.40 -25.82 -8.55
N LYS A 218 1.02 -26.41 -7.51
CA LYS A 218 0.33 -26.98 -6.34
C LYS A 218 0.26 -26.03 -5.15
N VAL A 219 0.90 -24.86 -5.25
CA VAL A 219 0.99 -23.91 -4.15
C VAL A 219 -0.38 -23.27 -3.93
N THR A 220 -0.79 -23.21 -2.68
CA THR A 220 -2.03 -22.58 -2.25
C THR A 220 -1.71 -21.30 -1.50
N SER A 221 -2.33 -20.21 -1.90
CA SER A 221 -2.19 -18.91 -1.26
C SER A 221 -3.00 -18.78 0.03
N ASP A 222 -2.60 -17.83 0.85
CA ASP A 222 -3.23 -17.47 2.12
C ASP A 222 -3.97 -16.12 2.01
N VAL A 223 -5.09 -15.98 2.73
CA VAL A 223 -5.93 -14.76 2.68
C VAL A 223 -5.19 -13.57 3.27
N ASP A 224 -4.52 -13.73 4.40
CA ASP A 224 -3.91 -12.63 5.15
C ASP A 224 -2.71 -12.07 4.36
N MET A 225 -1.90 -12.97 3.79
CA MET A 225 -0.77 -12.57 2.96
C MET A 225 -1.20 -11.97 1.62
N THR A 226 -2.28 -12.47 1.02
CA THR A 226 -2.83 -11.86 -0.19
C THR A 226 -3.41 -10.48 0.09
N ALA A 227 -4.13 -10.31 1.19
CA ALA A 227 -4.69 -9.02 1.59
C ALA A 227 -3.61 -7.99 1.95
N SER A 228 -2.59 -8.37 2.72
CA SER A 228 -1.46 -7.49 3.03
C SER A 228 -0.68 -7.08 1.79
N THR A 229 -0.50 -7.99 0.83
CA THR A 229 0.13 -7.68 -0.46
C THR A 229 -0.72 -6.74 -1.31
N LEU A 230 -2.05 -6.89 -1.30
CA LEU A 230 -2.96 -5.93 -1.94
C LEU A 230 -2.85 -4.53 -1.33
N MET A 231 -2.76 -4.41 -0.01
CA MET A 231 -2.51 -3.13 0.66
C MET A 231 -1.18 -2.52 0.23
N ALA A 232 -0.12 -3.33 0.16
CA ALA A 232 1.18 -2.91 -0.32
C ALA A 232 1.12 -2.41 -1.77
N PHE A 233 0.46 -3.14 -2.68
CA PHE A 233 0.24 -2.69 -4.06
C PHE A 233 -0.50 -1.34 -4.15
N SER A 234 -1.54 -1.14 -3.35
CA SER A 234 -2.26 0.14 -3.31
C SER A 234 -1.35 1.29 -2.85
N ILE A 235 -0.54 1.08 -1.81
CA ILE A 235 0.48 2.06 -1.34
C ILE A 235 1.49 2.38 -2.44
N LEU A 236 1.89 1.38 -3.20
CA LEU A 236 2.80 1.49 -4.34
C LEU A 236 2.09 2.03 -5.61
N LYS A 237 0.85 2.49 -5.49
CA LYS A 237 0.00 3.07 -6.56
C LYS A 237 -0.38 2.12 -7.69
N MET A 238 -0.45 0.82 -7.42
CA MET A 238 -1.01 -0.15 -8.36
C MET A 238 -2.51 -0.30 -8.14
N ASP A 239 -3.27 0.02 -9.19
CA ASP A 239 -4.73 0.04 -9.16
C ASP A 239 -5.34 -1.32 -9.52
N THR A 240 -6.67 -1.38 -9.57
CA THR A 240 -7.42 -2.59 -9.87
C THR A 240 -7.28 -3.12 -11.30
N ASN A 241 -6.72 -2.33 -12.22
CA ASN A 241 -6.41 -2.78 -13.58
C ASN A 241 -5.08 -3.51 -13.64
N TYR A 242 -4.17 -3.23 -12.70
CA TYR A 242 -2.87 -3.88 -12.64
C TYR A 242 -3.03 -5.40 -12.53
N PRO A 243 -2.48 -6.23 -13.45
CA PRO A 243 -2.82 -7.64 -13.52
C PRO A 243 -2.59 -8.43 -12.22
N PRO A 244 -1.48 -8.24 -11.47
CA PRO A 244 -1.32 -8.85 -10.16
C PRO A 244 -2.40 -8.47 -9.15
N VAL A 245 -2.78 -7.19 -9.07
CA VAL A 245 -3.83 -6.71 -8.16
C VAL A 245 -5.17 -7.33 -8.52
N LYS A 246 -5.53 -7.33 -9.81
CA LYS A 246 -6.77 -7.91 -10.30
C LYS A 246 -6.89 -9.38 -9.90
N ARG A 247 -5.85 -10.18 -10.13
CA ARG A 247 -5.82 -11.60 -9.77
C ARG A 247 -5.94 -11.83 -8.26
N ALA A 248 -5.29 -10.99 -7.44
CA ALA A 248 -5.37 -11.09 -5.99
C ALA A 248 -6.75 -10.69 -5.45
N LEU A 249 -7.42 -9.69 -6.05
CA LEU A 249 -8.81 -9.35 -5.72
C LEU A 249 -9.77 -10.48 -6.12
N GLU A 250 -9.57 -11.09 -7.29
CA GLU A 250 -10.33 -12.28 -7.73
C GLU A 250 -10.12 -13.46 -6.76
N PHE A 251 -8.88 -13.69 -6.30
CA PHE A 251 -8.58 -14.67 -5.26
C PHE A 251 -9.37 -14.39 -3.99
N LEU A 252 -9.31 -13.18 -3.42
CA LEU A 252 -10.09 -12.83 -2.23
C LEU A 252 -11.59 -13.03 -2.45
N LYS A 253 -12.11 -12.66 -3.63
CA LYS A 253 -13.53 -12.84 -3.93
C LYS A 253 -13.95 -14.31 -3.86
N ASN A 254 -13.08 -15.20 -4.35
CA ASN A 254 -13.30 -16.64 -4.34
C ASN A 254 -13.11 -17.27 -2.95
N GLN A 255 -12.27 -16.70 -2.09
CA GLN A 255 -12.06 -17.17 -0.71
C GLN A 255 -13.14 -16.74 0.27
N GLN A 256 -13.99 -15.76 -0.06
CA GLN A 256 -15.08 -15.34 0.82
C GLN A 256 -16.09 -16.47 1.03
N LEU A 257 -16.31 -16.85 2.30
CA LEU A 257 -17.21 -17.93 2.73
C LEU A 257 -18.68 -17.52 2.75
N ASP A 258 -19.60 -18.48 2.78
CA ASP A 258 -21.07 -18.25 2.78
C ASP A 258 -21.59 -17.44 3.98
N ASN A 259 -20.87 -17.49 5.11
CA ASN A 259 -21.17 -16.72 6.31
C ASN A 259 -20.69 -15.24 6.21
N GLY A 260 -20.05 -14.86 5.10
CA GLY A 260 -19.54 -13.53 4.80
C GLY A 260 -18.09 -13.30 5.21
N GLY A 261 -17.52 -14.16 6.05
CA GLY A 261 -16.15 -14.07 6.53
C GLY A 261 -15.13 -14.75 5.63
N PHE A 262 -13.90 -14.82 6.13
CA PHE A 262 -12.76 -15.47 5.50
C PHE A 262 -12.11 -16.46 6.46
N GLN A 263 -11.21 -17.28 5.94
CA GLN A 263 -10.44 -18.24 6.71
C GLN A 263 -8.96 -18.21 6.32
N SER A 264 -8.12 -18.61 7.26
CA SER A 264 -6.72 -18.95 7.02
C SER A 264 -6.46 -20.31 7.64
N TRP A 265 -5.63 -21.14 6.98
CA TRP A 265 -5.31 -22.51 7.42
C TRP A 265 -6.54 -23.39 7.75
N GLY A 266 -7.65 -23.18 7.05
CA GLY A 266 -8.91 -23.91 7.25
C GLY A 266 -9.74 -23.48 8.46
N VAL A 267 -9.36 -22.38 9.12
CA VAL A 267 -10.08 -21.83 10.28
C VAL A 267 -10.71 -20.49 9.90
N GLN A 268 -12.05 -20.44 9.88
CA GLN A 268 -12.79 -19.18 9.72
C GLN A 268 -12.60 -18.29 10.96
N ASN A 269 -12.21 -17.03 10.75
CA ASN A 269 -11.82 -16.17 11.86
C ASN A 269 -11.97 -14.66 11.52
N PRO A 270 -12.15 -13.78 12.53
CA PRO A 270 -12.25 -12.35 12.30
C PRO A 270 -10.99 -11.74 11.70
N GLU A 271 -9.79 -12.17 12.13
CA GLU A 271 -8.50 -11.61 11.72
C GLU A 271 -8.36 -11.61 10.20
N SER A 272 -8.45 -12.76 9.55
CA SER A 272 -8.42 -12.89 8.08
C SER A 272 -9.50 -12.07 7.39
N THR A 273 -10.68 -11.97 8.00
CA THR A 273 -11.78 -11.14 7.48
C THR A 273 -11.43 -9.65 7.54
N ILE A 274 -10.73 -9.22 8.58
CA ILE A 274 -10.28 -7.83 8.77
C ILE A 274 -9.18 -7.49 7.78
N TRP A 275 -8.18 -8.35 7.59
CA TRP A 275 -7.15 -8.16 6.57
C TRP A 275 -7.78 -7.97 5.18
N ALA A 276 -8.75 -8.83 4.82
CA ALA A 276 -9.51 -8.67 3.57
C ALA A 276 -10.26 -7.33 3.51
N ILE A 277 -10.95 -6.90 4.58
CA ILE A 277 -11.61 -5.59 4.67
C ILE A 277 -10.65 -4.44 4.35
N GLN A 278 -9.44 -4.45 4.93
CA GLN A 278 -8.46 -3.39 4.73
C GLN A 278 -7.96 -3.34 3.29
N ALA A 279 -7.67 -4.51 2.70
CA ALA A 279 -7.29 -4.62 1.29
C ALA A 279 -8.38 -4.07 0.36
N LEU A 280 -9.65 -4.43 0.60
CA LEU A 280 -10.79 -3.95 -0.19
C LEU A 280 -10.92 -2.43 -0.14
N LEU A 281 -10.87 -1.84 1.06
CA LEU A 281 -10.97 -0.38 1.24
C LEU A 281 -9.85 0.35 0.48
N MET A 282 -8.62 -0.17 0.50
CA MET A 282 -7.48 0.43 -0.18
C MET A 282 -7.53 0.32 -1.71
N HIS A 283 -8.39 -0.56 -2.25
CA HIS A 283 -8.69 -0.67 -3.69
C HIS A 283 -10.04 -0.07 -4.07
N GLY A 284 -10.64 0.73 -3.18
CA GLY A 284 -11.89 1.44 -3.43
C GLY A 284 -13.15 0.57 -3.34
N GLU A 285 -13.03 -0.67 -2.88
CA GLU A 285 -14.16 -1.55 -2.59
C GLU A 285 -14.64 -1.36 -1.15
N ASN A 286 -15.96 -1.26 -0.98
CA ASN A 286 -16.53 -1.07 0.35
C ASN A 286 -17.05 -2.40 0.93
N PRO A 287 -16.52 -2.87 2.08
CA PRO A 287 -16.92 -4.15 2.68
C PRO A 287 -18.34 -4.14 3.26
N LEU A 288 -18.97 -2.97 3.41
CA LEU A 288 -20.36 -2.83 3.85
C LEU A 288 -21.36 -2.93 2.70
N ASP A 289 -20.90 -2.87 1.45
CA ASP A 289 -21.79 -2.90 0.30
C ASP A 289 -22.36 -4.30 0.06
N LYS A 290 -23.56 -4.34 -0.53
CA LYS A 290 -24.22 -5.59 -0.94
C LYS A 290 -23.37 -6.48 -1.86
N ALA A 291 -22.39 -5.94 -2.58
CA ALA A 291 -21.48 -6.74 -3.38
C ALA A 291 -20.67 -7.74 -2.55
N TRP A 292 -20.48 -7.47 -1.26
CA TRP A 292 -19.77 -8.31 -0.30
C TRP A 292 -20.71 -9.07 0.65
N GLU A 293 -22.03 -8.99 0.45
CA GLU A 293 -23.02 -9.75 1.20
C GLU A 293 -23.38 -11.04 0.44
N LYS A 294 -23.04 -12.21 0.99
CA LYS A 294 -23.37 -13.51 0.36
C LYS A 294 -24.84 -13.83 0.46
N THR A 295 -25.38 -13.68 1.67
CA THR A 295 -26.80 -13.80 2.00
C THR A 295 -27.15 -12.72 3.02
N LYS A 296 -28.45 -12.51 3.28
CA LYS A 296 -28.90 -11.46 4.20
C LYS A 296 -28.17 -11.56 5.55
N ASP A 297 -27.52 -10.47 5.98
CA ASP A 297 -26.76 -10.36 7.23
C ASP A 297 -25.52 -11.32 7.30
N CYS A 298 -24.96 -11.67 6.14
CA CYS A 298 -23.75 -12.48 5.97
C CYS A 298 -22.74 -11.75 5.06
N GLY A 299 -22.24 -10.61 5.53
CA GLY A 299 -21.07 -9.91 4.98
C GLY A 299 -19.88 -9.93 5.94
N PRO A 300 -18.72 -9.36 5.54
CA PRO A 300 -17.49 -9.37 6.34
C PRO A 300 -17.67 -8.73 7.72
N VAL A 301 -18.38 -7.59 7.77
CA VAL A 301 -18.59 -6.86 9.01
C VAL A 301 -19.58 -7.56 9.93
N GLU A 302 -20.66 -8.12 9.38
CA GLU A 302 -21.59 -8.95 10.15
C GLU A 302 -20.89 -10.17 10.75
N PHE A 303 -19.95 -10.78 10.01
CA PHE A 303 -19.14 -11.89 10.51
C PHE A 303 -18.31 -11.47 11.73
N ILE A 304 -17.58 -10.35 11.66
CA ILE A 304 -16.79 -9.83 12.79
C ILE A 304 -17.68 -9.55 14.00
N LEU A 305 -18.80 -8.85 13.82
CA LEU A 305 -19.69 -8.48 14.92
C LEU A 305 -20.29 -9.69 15.66
N LYS A 306 -20.43 -10.85 15.01
CA LYS A 306 -20.88 -12.10 15.64
C LYS A 306 -19.86 -12.69 16.64
N HIS A 307 -18.59 -12.29 16.53
CA HIS A 307 -17.51 -12.80 17.39
C HIS A 307 -17.29 -11.95 18.65
N GLN A 308 -18.05 -10.86 18.84
CA GLN A 308 -17.93 -9.99 20.01
C GLN A 308 -18.58 -10.60 21.26
N LEU A 309 -17.86 -10.62 22.37
CA LEU A 309 -18.36 -10.97 23.70
C LEU A 309 -19.10 -9.79 24.37
N GLU A 310 -19.89 -10.07 25.41
CA GLU A 310 -20.63 -9.04 26.15
C GLU A 310 -19.73 -7.97 26.78
N ASN A 311 -18.52 -8.37 27.23
CA ASN A 311 -17.52 -7.48 27.82
C ASN A 311 -16.77 -6.62 26.79
N GLY A 312 -17.07 -6.75 25.49
CA GLY A 312 -16.47 -5.96 24.41
C GLY A 312 -15.22 -6.58 23.77
N THR A 313 -14.71 -7.72 24.26
CA THR A 313 -13.63 -8.45 23.59
C THR A 313 -14.15 -9.34 22.46
N PHE A 314 -13.25 -10.01 21.74
CA PHE A 314 -13.59 -10.88 20.61
C PHE A 314 -12.98 -12.28 20.76
N THR A 315 -13.71 -13.28 20.27
CA THR A 315 -13.24 -14.66 20.16
C THR A 315 -12.65 -14.91 18.77
N HIS A 316 -11.60 -15.74 18.68
CA HIS A 316 -11.04 -16.16 17.39
C HIS A 316 -11.98 -17.15 16.66
N VAL A 317 -12.60 -18.06 17.40
CA VAL A 317 -13.55 -19.07 16.86
C VAL A 317 -14.84 -19.08 17.68
N LEU A 318 -15.97 -19.25 17.01
CA LEU A 318 -17.27 -19.47 17.65
C LEU A 318 -17.39 -20.92 18.12
N ASP A 319 -18.09 -21.15 19.23
CA ASP A 319 -18.43 -22.51 19.68
C ASP A 319 -19.20 -23.27 18.59
N GLU A 320 -18.78 -24.49 18.26
CA GLU A 320 -19.34 -25.26 17.14
C GLU A 320 -20.82 -25.61 17.30
N LYS A 321 -21.29 -25.75 18.54
CA LYS A 321 -22.64 -26.22 18.83
C LYS A 321 -23.64 -25.07 18.78
N ASP A 322 -23.33 -24.00 19.51
CA ASP A 322 -24.26 -22.90 19.69
C ASP A 322 -23.95 -21.70 18.78
N MET A 323 -22.79 -21.72 18.08
CA MET A 323 -22.29 -20.64 17.22
C MET A 323 -22.17 -19.30 17.97
N LEU A 324 -21.70 -19.36 19.23
CA LEU A 324 -21.58 -18.22 20.14
C LEU A 324 -20.11 -17.93 20.49
N PRO A 325 -19.77 -16.67 20.82
CA PRO A 325 -18.45 -16.33 21.32
C PRO A 325 -18.32 -16.69 22.80
N VAL A 326 -17.29 -17.48 23.14
CA VAL A 326 -17.17 -18.11 24.48
C VAL A 326 -15.86 -17.85 25.22
N TYR A 327 -14.87 -17.21 24.59
CA TYR A 327 -13.61 -16.83 25.23
C TYR A 327 -13.01 -15.55 24.66
N ASP A 328 -12.17 -14.90 25.47
CA ASP A 328 -11.44 -13.69 25.11
C ASP A 328 -10.14 -14.04 24.36
N ASN A 329 -9.92 -13.42 23.21
CA ASN A 329 -8.65 -13.43 22.49
C ASN A 329 -8.13 -12.00 22.26
N SER A 330 -6.95 -11.71 22.81
CA SER A 330 -6.36 -10.37 22.71
C SER A 330 -6.02 -9.95 21.28
N MET A 331 -5.56 -10.88 20.43
CA MET A 331 -5.24 -10.60 19.03
C MET A 331 -6.50 -10.25 18.27
N THR A 332 -7.48 -11.14 18.28
CA THR A 332 -8.79 -10.89 17.66
C THR A 332 -9.40 -9.58 18.14
N THR A 333 -9.24 -9.23 19.42
CA THR A 333 -9.81 -8.01 19.98
C THR A 333 -9.16 -6.73 19.44
N TYR A 334 -7.83 -6.64 19.35
CA TYR A 334 -7.21 -5.44 18.74
C TYR A 334 -7.44 -5.40 17.22
N GLU A 335 -7.47 -6.54 16.54
CA GLU A 335 -7.71 -6.58 15.09
C GLU A 335 -9.13 -6.17 14.78
N ALA A 336 -10.11 -6.70 15.53
CA ALA A 336 -11.50 -6.31 15.37
C ALA A 336 -11.67 -4.82 15.63
N LEU A 337 -10.94 -4.23 16.58
CA LEU A 337 -11.02 -2.79 16.82
C LEU A 337 -10.57 -1.97 15.60
N TYR A 338 -9.38 -2.23 15.03
CA TYR A 338 -8.95 -1.46 13.86
C TYR A 338 -9.74 -1.82 12.60
N GLY A 339 -10.17 -3.08 12.42
CA GLY A 339 -11.03 -3.47 11.30
C GLY A 339 -12.41 -2.82 11.34
N MET A 340 -13.00 -2.72 12.55
CA MET A 340 -14.22 -1.96 12.79
C MET A 340 -14.02 -0.47 12.55
N ALA A 341 -12.88 0.11 12.98
CA ALA A 341 -12.56 1.50 12.69
C ALA A 341 -12.51 1.74 11.17
N ASP A 342 -11.82 0.88 10.43
CA ASP A 342 -11.65 0.99 9.00
C ASP A 342 -12.99 0.90 8.25
N ALA A 343 -13.82 -0.08 8.61
CA ALA A 343 -15.16 -0.24 8.05
C ALA A 343 -16.09 0.94 8.40
N TYR A 344 -16.05 1.44 9.64
CA TYR A 344 -16.86 2.59 10.08
C TYR A 344 -16.50 3.85 9.30
N ASN A 345 -15.22 4.10 9.13
CA ASN A 345 -14.69 5.28 8.44
C ASN A 345 -14.73 5.15 6.91
N GLU A 346 -14.91 3.94 6.37
CA GLU A 346 -14.76 3.62 4.93
C GLU A 346 -13.38 4.01 4.39
N GLU A 347 -12.37 3.95 5.25
CA GLU A 347 -10.99 4.31 4.97
C GLU A 347 -10.11 3.60 6.00
N THR A 348 -8.99 3.02 5.56
CA THR A 348 -8.08 2.34 6.49
C THR A 348 -7.40 3.30 7.43
N THR A 349 -7.18 2.84 8.66
CA THR A 349 -6.45 3.60 9.67
C THR A 349 -5.01 3.87 9.23
N TYR A 350 -4.41 2.95 8.45
CA TYR A 350 -3.14 3.19 7.77
C TYR A 350 -3.16 4.43 6.87
N THR A 351 -4.23 4.62 6.09
CA THR A 351 -4.42 5.81 5.22
C THR A 351 -4.61 7.09 6.04
N LYS A 352 -5.35 7.00 7.16
CA LYS A 352 -5.49 8.13 8.09
C LYS A 352 -4.15 8.54 8.70
N LEU A 353 -3.33 7.58 9.10
CA LEU A 353 -1.98 7.84 9.64
C LEU A 353 -1.07 8.46 8.58
N TYR A 354 -1.08 7.93 7.34
CA TYR A 354 -0.35 8.53 6.23
C TYR A 354 -0.70 10.02 6.05
N LYS A 355 -2.00 10.35 5.97
CA LYS A 355 -2.47 11.73 5.83
C LYS A 355 -2.03 12.63 6.98
N ALA A 356 -2.06 12.13 8.21
CA ALA A 356 -1.66 12.88 9.39
C ALA A 356 -0.15 13.15 9.45
N ASN A 357 0.67 12.17 9.06
CA ASN A 357 2.12 12.25 9.18
C ASN A 357 2.83 12.82 7.95
N ARG A 358 2.23 12.73 6.76
CA ARG A 358 2.81 13.20 5.50
C ARG A 358 3.31 14.65 5.53
N PRO A 359 2.58 15.66 6.08
CA PRO A 359 3.05 17.04 6.05
C PRO A 359 4.37 17.27 6.80
N GLN A 360 4.64 16.49 7.85
CA GLN A 360 5.93 16.54 8.55
C GLN A 360 7.00 15.80 7.76
N SER A 361 6.67 14.64 7.20
CA SER A 361 7.59 13.83 6.39
C SER A 361 8.01 14.54 5.11
N GLU A 362 7.13 15.29 4.44
CA GLU A 362 7.45 16.09 3.26
C GLU A 362 8.64 17.03 3.50
N LYS A 363 8.69 17.68 4.67
CA LYS A 363 9.76 18.63 5.04
C LYS A 363 11.10 17.98 5.35
N LEU A 364 11.07 16.69 5.69
CA LEU A 364 12.22 15.92 6.17
C LEU A 364 12.58 14.77 5.21
N LEU A 365 11.95 14.73 4.04
CA LEU A 365 12.00 13.57 3.14
C LEU A 365 13.42 13.28 2.65
N PHE A 366 14.18 14.33 2.40
CA PHE A 366 15.55 14.27 1.89
C PHE A 366 16.55 14.82 2.91
N SER A 367 17.63 14.08 3.12
CA SER A 367 18.73 14.50 4.00
C SER A 367 19.68 15.51 3.34
N ASP A 368 19.73 15.55 2.00
CA ASP A 368 20.65 16.35 1.18
C ASP A 368 19.97 17.44 0.33
N PHE A 369 18.64 17.62 0.46
CA PHE A 369 17.86 18.57 -0.31
C PHE A 369 16.80 19.21 0.59
N LYS A 370 16.65 20.53 0.61
CA LYS A 370 15.86 21.24 1.64
C LYS A 370 14.75 22.12 1.07
N GLU A 371 13.73 22.33 1.90
CA GLU A 371 12.66 23.29 1.60
C GLU A 371 13.23 24.68 1.29
N GLY A 372 12.85 25.24 0.14
CA GLY A 372 13.35 26.51 -0.39
C GLY A 372 14.46 26.36 -1.44
N ASP A 373 15.10 25.20 -1.56
CA ASP A 373 16.01 24.93 -2.67
C ASP A 373 15.23 24.79 -3.99
N TYR A 374 15.84 25.21 -5.10
CA TYR A 374 15.20 25.14 -6.42
C TYR A 374 14.84 23.70 -6.80
N GLY A 375 13.58 23.45 -7.15
CA GLY A 375 13.06 22.14 -7.55
C GLY A 375 12.71 21.21 -6.37
N TYR A 376 12.81 21.66 -5.11
CA TYR A 376 12.53 20.83 -3.94
C TYR A 376 11.08 20.34 -3.92
N ASN A 377 10.11 21.25 -4.07
CA ASN A 377 8.69 20.90 -4.01
C ASN A 377 8.32 19.92 -5.13
N GLU A 378 8.85 20.15 -6.34
CA GLU A 378 8.63 19.29 -7.50
C GLU A 378 9.27 17.92 -7.31
N ALA A 379 10.45 17.84 -6.69
CA ALA A 379 11.08 16.57 -6.34
C ALA A 379 10.30 15.79 -5.28
N VAL A 380 9.79 16.47 -4.26
CA VAL A 380 8.90 15.86 -3.24
C VAL A 380 7.63 15.32 -3.91
N GLU A 381 6.96 16.13 -4.74
CA GLU A 381 5.78 15.70 -5.50
C GLU A 381 6.09 14.49 -6.39
N ALA A 382 7.16 14.53 -7.18
CA ALA A 382 7.56 13.45 -8.07
C ALA A 382 7.91 12.16 -7.33
N ALA A 383 8.50 12.28 -6.13
CA ALA A 383 8.81 11.13 -5.28
C ALA A 383 7.56 10.50 -4.68
N TYR A 384 6.61 11.29 -4.17
CA TYR A 384 5.31 10.79 -3.71
C TYR A 384 4.43 10.27 -4.85
N ASP A 385 4.64 10.75 -6.08
CA ASP A 385 4.02 10.20 -7.29
C ASP A 385 4.75 8.97 -7.84
N TYR A 386 5.85 8.53 -7.22
CA TYR A 386 6.72 7.43 -7.66
C TYR A 386 7.21 7.58 -9.10
N VAL A 387 7.29 8.82 -9.60
CA VAL A 387 7.87 9.12 -10.91
C VAL A 387 9.40 9.11 -10.81
N ILE A 388 9.94 9.67 -9.73
CA ILE A 388 11.38 9.68 -9.45
C ILE A 388 11.63 8.93 -8.14
N ASP A 389 12.57 7.99 -8.16
CA ASP A 389 12.95 7.26 -6.96
C ASP A 389 13.67 8.12 -5.91
N ILE A 390 13.45 7.73 -4.65
CA ILE A 390 14.26 8.11 -3.51
C ILE A 390 15.26 6.99 -3.20
N TYR A 391 16.50 7.37 -2.90
CA TYR A 391 17.49 6.40 -2.45
C TYR A 391 17.17 5.90 -1.04
N ALA A 392 17.49 4.63 -0.77
CA ALA A 392 17.24 4.02 0.54
C ALA A 392 17.97 4.72 1.71
N ASP A 393 19.06 5.44 1.43
CA ASP A 393 19.80 6.25 2.40
C ASP A 393 19.10 7.59 2.75
N GLY A 394 17.94 7.87 2.15
CA GLY A 394 17.18 9.09 2.38
C GLY A 394 17.75 10.32 1.65
N THR A 395 18.56 10.13 0.61
CA THR A 395 19.03 11.22 -0.27
C THR A 395 18.18 11.36 -1.53
N PHE A 396 18.18 12.56 -2.12
CA PHE A 396 17.63 12.83 -3.46
C PHE A 396 18.72 13.02 -4.51
N LYS A 397 19.91 13.52 -4.14
CA LYS A 397 21.04 13.87 -5.04
C LYS A 397 20.64 14.89 -6.11
N PRO A 398 20.20 16.11 -5.73
CA PRO A 398 19.59 17.08 -6.64
C PRO A 398 20.48 17.50 -7.82
N HIS A 399 21.80 17.48 -7.64
CA HIS A 399 22.79 17.88 -8.65
C HIS A 399 23.35 16.73 -9.50
N LYS A 400 22.95 15.47 -9.23
CA LYS A 400 23.35 14.34 -10.08
C LYS A 400 22.66 14.50 -11.44
N ASN A 401 23.39 14.32 -12.52
CA ASN A 401 22.81 14.29 -13.87
C ASN A 401 21.97 13.03 -14.05
N VAL A 402 20.83 13.19 -14.73
CA VAL A 402 19.91 12.10 -15.04
C VAL A 402 20.47 11.28 -16.20
N THR A 403 20.41 9.96 -16.07
CA THR A 403 20.82 9.05 -17.15
C THR A 403 19.67 8.70 -18.09
N LYS A 404 19.98 8.13 -19.25
CA LYS A 404 18.98 7.61 -20.20
C LYS A 404 18.12 6.52 -19.58
N GLY A 405 18.74 5.63 -18.79
CA GLY A 405 18.03 4.58 -18.05
C GLY A 405 17.06 5.16 -17.03
N GLU A 406 17.52 6.14 -16.24
CA GLU A 406 16.68 6.85 -15.29
C GLU A 406 15.51 7.56 -15.97
N LEU A 407 15.75 8.29 -17.06
CA LEU A 407 14.68 8.96 -17.82
C LEU A 407 13.67 7.95 -18.36
N ALA A 408 14.11 6.82 -18.93
CA ALA A 408 13.22 5.80 -19.46
C ALA A 408 12.27 5.26 -18.38
N ARG A 409 12.81 4.96 -17.20
CA ARG A 409 12.00 4.54 -16.05
C ARG A 409 11.04 5.64 -15.60
N TYR A 410 11.49 6.90 -15.49
CA TYR A 410 10.61 8.01 -15.11
C TYR A 410 9.46 8.20 -16.09
N MET A 411 9.71 8.03 -17.39
CA MET A 411 8.65 8.09 -18.41
C MET A 411 7.66 6.94 -18.28
N VAL A 412 8.13 5.71 -18.05
CA VAL A 412 7.26 4.54 -17.80
C VAL A 412 6.39 4.76 -16.55
N ASN A 413 6.94 5.34 -15.49
CA ASN A 413 6.20 5.64 -14.27
C ASN A 413 5.21 6.80 -14.46
N ALA A 414 5.65 7.91 -15.06
CA ALA A 414 4.82 9.09 -15.33
C ALA A 414 3.62 8.79 -16.24
N LEU A 415 3.79 7.86 -17.19
CA LEU A 415 2.74 7.46 -18.14
C LEU A 415 1.92 6.26 -17.66
N ASN A 416 2.17 5.74 -16.45
CA ASN A 416 1.52 4.58 -15.86
C ASN A 416 1.59 3.32 -16.76
N LEU A 417 2.75 3.05 -17.36
CA LEU A 417 2.97 1.93 -18.28
C LEU A 417 3.37 0.62 -17.57
N GLN A 418 2.96 0.46 -16.31
CA GLN A 418 3.37 -0.64 -15.44
C GLN A 418 2.76 -1.97 -15.90
N ASP A 419 1.52 -1.97 -16.37
CA ASP A 419 0.83 -3.13 -16.92
C ASP A 419 1.55 -3.70 -18.15
N GLU A 420 2.01 -2.82 -19.05
CA GLU A 420 2.77 -3.25 -20.22
C GLU A 420 4.17 -3.71 -19.89
N PHE A 421 4.80 -3.09 -18.88
CA PHE A 421 6.07 -3.58 -18.35
C PHE A 421 5.90 -4.99 -17.78
N TYR A 422 4.90 -5.20 -16.91
CA TYR A 422 4.57 -6.50 -16.32
C TYR A 422 4.36 -7.56 -17.39
N SER A 423 3.51 -7.28 -18.38
CA SER A 423 3.12 -8.26 -19.41
C SER A 423 4.30 -8.71 -20.28
N LYS A 424 5.38 -7.95 -20.30
CA LYS A 424 6.52 -8.19 -21.19
C LYS A 424 7.74 -8.77 -20.47
N TYR A 425 7.96 -8.37 -19.22
CA TYR A 425 9.18 -8.70 -18.49
C TYR A 425 8.94 -9.47 -17.20
N SER A 426 7.68 -9.65 -16.78
CA SER A 426 7.30 -10.29 -15.51
C SER A 426 6.14 -11.27 -15.71
N GLY A 427 5.54 -11.75 -14.62
CA GLY A 427 4.39 -12.64 -14.66
C GLY A 427 4.73 -14.13 -14.82
N ASP A 428 3.77 -14.97 -14.45
CA ASP A 428 4.02 -16.38 -14.14
C ASP A 428 4.58 -17.19 -15.31
N GLU A 429 4.08 -16.99 -16.52
CA GLU A 429 4.60 -17.72 -17.70
C GLU A 429 6.04 -17.31 -18.04
N LEU A 430 6.37 -16.02 -17.90
CA LEU A 430 7.70 -15.50 -18.19
C LEU A 430 8.73 -15.96 -17.15
N LYS A 431 8.32 -16.23 -15.90
CA LYS A 431 9.19 -16.84 -14.87
C LYS A 431 9.73 -18.22 -15.28
N PHE A 432 8.99 -18.98 -16.10
CA PHE A 432 9.39 -20.33 -16.54
C PHE A 432 10.11 -20.37 -17.89
N VAL A 433 9.98 -19.32 -18.71
CA VAL A 433 10.52 -19.28 -20.08
C VAL A 433 11.80 -18.43 -20.16
N ASN A 434 11.98 -17.48 -19.26
CA ASN A 434 13.16 -16.64 -19.20
C ASN A 434 14.17 -17.19 -18.18
N GLU A 435 15.42 -17.42 -18.61
CA GLU A 435 16.52 -17.84 -17.71
C GLU A 435 16.77 -16.80 -16.60
N ASN A 436 16.31 -15.57 -16.83
CA ASN A 436 16.54 -14.39 -16.02
C ASN A 436 15.27 -13.92 -15.29
N SER A 437 14.79 -14.73 -14.34
CA SER A 437 13.64 -14.41 -13.46
C SER A 437 14.04 -13.67 -12.18
N ASP A 438 15.29 -13.20 -12.10
CA ASP A 438 15.76 -12.41 -10.96
C ASP A 438 15.21 -10.98 -10.99
N VAL A 439 14.86 -10.45 -9.83
CA VAL A 439 14.26 -9.13 -9.71
C VAL A 439 15.17 -8.02 -10.24
N LEU A 440 16.49 -8.16 -10.10
CA LEU A 440 17.46 -7.17 -10.61
C LEU A 440 17.54 -7.16 -12.14
N GLU A 441 17.19 -8.26 -12.78
CA GLU A 441 17.17 -8.38 -14.24
C GLU A 441 15.84 -7.90 -14.81
N ILE A 442 14.73 -8.19 -14.11
CA ILE A 442 13.40 -7.67 -14.43
C ILE A 442 13.40 -6.13 -14.33
N ASP A 443 13.82 -5.58 -13.19
CA ASP A 443 13.93 -4.13 -12.96
C ASP A 443 15.22 -3.51 -13.52
N SER A 444 15.65 -3.94 -14.71
CA SER A 444 16.80 -3.36 -15.37
C SER A 444 16.42 -2.13 -16.19
N GLU A 445 17.24 -1.09 -16.15
CA GLU A 445 17.05 0.13 -16.96
C GLU A 445 16.97 -0.17 -18.47
N ASP A 446 17.62 -1.22 -18.93
CA ASP A 446 17.56 -1.67 -20.33
C ASP A 446 16.15 -2.11 -20.73
N ASN A 447 15.39 -2.74 -19.84
CA ASN A 447 13.99 -3.09 -20.07
C ASN A 447 13.10 -1.84 -20.18
N TYR A 448 13.34 -0.82 -19.35
CA TYR A 448 12.64 0.46 -19.43
C TYR A 448 12.94 1.21 -20.75
N ILE A 449 14.20 1.24 -21.17
CA ILE A 449 14.62 1.83 -22.45
C ILE A 449 13.90 1.13 -23.60
N LYS A 450 13.92 -0.21 -23.62
CA LYS A 450 13.28 -0.99 -24.67
C LYS A 450 11.77 -0.74 -24.74
N LEU A 451 11.08 -0.62 -23.60
CA LEU A 451 9.67 -0.24 -23.57
C LEU A 451 9.45 1.18 -24.12
N CYS A 452 10.29 2.15 -23.77
CA CYS A 452 10.21 3.52 -24.28
C CYS A 452 10.39 3.61 -25.80
N LEU A 453 11.29 2.81 -26.37
CA LEU A 453 11.49 2.72 -27.82
C LEU A 453 10.23 2.20 -28.53
N GLU A 454 9.65 1.12 -28.03
CA GLU A 454 8.45 0.52 -28.61
C GLU A 454 7.22 1.42 -28.52
N LYS A 455 7.11 2.19 -27.42
CA LYS A 455 6.04 3.17 -27.23
C LYS A 455 6.29 4.49 -27.97
N GLY A 456 7.41 4.63 -28.68
CA GLY A 456 7.77 5.82 -29.45
C GLY A 456 8.13 7.03 -28.59
N ILE A 457 8.42 6.84 -27.29
CA ILE A 457 8.77 7.93 -26.36
C ILE A 457 10.11 8.56 -26.77
N PHE A 458 11.08 7.75 -27.20
CA PHE A 458 12.38 8.22 -27.68
C PHE A 458 12.46 8.39 -29.21
N GLN A 459 11.34 8.29 -29.91
CA GLN A 459 11.32 8.38 -31.37
C GLN A 459 11.74 9.78 -31.85
N GLY A 460 12.67 9.83 -32.82
CA GLY A 460 13.16 11.07 -33.41
C GLY A 460 14.17 11.84 -32.54
N ILE A 461 14.72 11.17 -31.52
CA ILE A 461 15.81 11.69 -30.68
C ILE A 461 17.01 10.77 -30.91
N ASP A 462 17.87 11.11 -31.88
CA ASP A 462 18.94 10.25 -32.42
C ASP A 462 19.90 9.62 -31.38
N SER A 463 20.02 10.25 -30.20
CA SER A 463 20.83 9.78 -29.09
C SER A 463 20.11 8.80 -28.16
N LEU A 464 18.77 8.78 -28.18
CA LEU A 464 17.94 7.96 -27.31
C LEU A 464 17.23 6.83 -28.05
N ASP A 465 17.14 6.88 -29.38
CA ASP A 465 16.34 5.99 -30.25
C ASP A 465 16.92 4.59 -30.50
N LYS A 466 17.88 4.16 -29.68
CA LYS A 466 18.55 2.85 -29.74
C LYS A 466 18.59 2.18 -28.36
N GLU A 467 18.70 0.86 -28.33
CA GLU A 467 18.94 0.12 -27.07
C GLU A 467 20.34 0.43 -26.50
N GLY A 468 20.52 0.19 -25.19
CA GLY A 468 21.77 0.39 -24.48
C GLY A 468 22.06 1.84 -24.09
N GLU A 469 23.31 2.09 -23.68
CA GLU A 469 23.81 3.38 -23.17
C GLU A 469 23.03 3.92 -21.95
N LYS A 470 22.57 3.02 -21.07
CA LYS A 470 21.73 3.40 -19.91
C LYS A 470 22.36 4.44 -18.98
N GLU A 471 23.68 4.42 -18.81
CA GLU A 471 24.44 5.36 -17.97
C GLU A 471 24.69 6.73 -18.63
N ARG A 472 24.34 6.90 -19.90
CA ARG A 472 24.57 8.16 -20.62
C ARG A 472 23.71 9.26 -20.02
N GLU A 473 24.34 10.38 -19.68
CA GLU A 473 23.64 11.57 -19.19
C GLU A 473 22.76 12.19 -20.29
N ILE A 474 21.51 12.52 -19.94
CA ILE A 474 20.57 13.15 -20.87
C ILE A 474 20.82 14.66 -20.95
N ARG A 475 20.52 15.24 -22.10
CA ARG A 475 20.54 16.68 -22.31
C ARG A 475 19.14 17.28 -22.35
N SER A 476 19.05 18.57 -22.10
CA SER A 476 17.81 19.34 -22.06
C SER A 476 17.05 19.32 -23.40
N ASP A 477 17.78 19.28 -24.53
CA ASP A 477 17.25 19.15 -25.89
C ASP A 477 16.77 17.72 -26.22
N GLU A 478 16.93 16.77 -25.30
CA GLU A 478 16.47 15.39 -25.40
C GLU A 478 15.31 15.11 -24.43
N LEU A 479 15.39 15.70 -23.22
CA LEU A 479 14.34 15.60 -22.20
C LEU A 479 13.00 16.14 -22.72
N ILE A 480 12.99 17.36 -23.26
CA ILE A 480 11.74 18.01 -23.66
C ILE A 480 11.05 17.24 -24.80
N PRO A 481 11.72 16.83 -25.88
CA PRO A 481 11.10 15.97 -26.90
C PRO A 481 10.56 14.64 -26.36
N ALA A 482 11.27 13.99 -25.43
CA ALA A 482 10.78 12.74 -24.82
C ALA A 482 9.47 12.95 -24.05
N LEU A 483 9.35 14.05 -23.29
CA LEU A 483 8.10 14.44 -22.62
C LEU A 483 6.98 14.76 -23.62
N LEU A 484 7.28 15.46 -24.71
CA LEU A 484 6.31 15.74 -25.78
C LEU A 484 5.79 14.45 -26.43
N ASN A 485 6.68 13.50 -26.72
CA ASN A 485 6.32 12.20 -27.26
C ASN A 485 5.47 11.39 -26.27
N GLY A 486 5.82 11.42 -24.97
CA GLY A 486 4.99 10.86 -23.91
C GLY A 486 3.59 11.46 -23.88
N GLY A 487 3.46 12.78 -24.00
CA GLY A 487 2.16 13.46 -24.10
C GLY A 487 1.34 12.95 -25.30
N LYS A 488 1.98 12.83 -26.48
CA LYS A 488 1.31 12.30 -27.69
C LYS A 488 0.82 10.87 -27.51
N LEU A 489 1.59 10.00 -26.83
CA LEU A 489 1.20 8.61 -26.57
C LEU A 489 -0.17 8.52 -25.88
N ILE A 490 -0.46 9.46 -24.98
CA ILE A 490 -1.73 9.56 -24.25
C ILE A 490 -2.68 10.62 -24.82
N ASN A 491 -2.52 10.97 -26.09
CA ASN A 491 -3.37 11.92 -26.85
C ASN A 491 -3.42 13.34 -26.25
N LYS A 492 -2.33 13.80 -25.63
CA LYS A 492 -2.16 15.17 -25.13
C LYS A 492 -1.15 15.93 -25.99
N ASN A 493 -1.58 17.03 -26.60
CA ASN A 493 -0.69 17.92 -27.35
C ASN A 493 -0.11 18.97 -26.40
N LEU A 494 1.19 18.89 -26.16
CA LEU A 494 1.91 19.76 -25.24
C LEU A 494 2.81 20.75 -26.02
N GLU A 495 3.08 21.90 -25.42
CA GLU A 495 4.01 22.92 -25.92
C GLU A 495 5.34 22.80 -25.17
N ALA A 496 6.46 22.88 -25.89
CA ALA A 496 7.80 22.67 -25.33
C ALA A 496 8.11 23.64 -24.18
N GLU A 497 7.78 24.90 -24.36
CA GLU A 497 8.04 26.01 -23.44
C GLU A 497 7.33 25.82 -22.08
N LYS A 498 6.24 25.04 -22.06
CA LYS A 498 5.52 24.71 -20.81
C LYS A 498 6.18 23.59 -20.02
N LEU A 499 7.14 22.89 -20.59
CA LEU A 499 7.86 21.77 -19.99
C LEU A 499 9.29 22.15 -19.58
N GLU A 500 9.83 23.25 -20.13
CA GLU A 500 11.16 23.76 -19.79
C GLU A 500 11.25 24.14 -18.30
N PHE A 501 12.36 23.79 -17.66
CA PHE A 501 12.70 24.26 -16.32
C PHE A 501 13.28 25.69 -16.37
N ASP A 502 13.30 26.41 -15.26
CA ASP A 502 13.46 27.88 -15.31
C ASP A 502 14.84 28.35 -15.80
N SER A 503 15.89 27.55 -15.58
CA SER A 503 17.25 27.79 -16.06
C SER A 503 17.57 27.05 -17.37
N PHE A 504 16.58 26.80 -18.23
CA PHE A 504 16.73 25.97 -19.42
C PHE A 504 17.76 26.55 -20.41
N ILE A 505 18.78 25.75 -20.72
CA ILE A 505 19.75 26.01 -21.79
C ILE A 505 19.79 24.75 -22.65
N SER A 506 19.48 24.90 -23.94
CA SER A 506 19.43 23.79 -24.89
C SER A 506 20.79 23.09 -25.02
N GLY A 507 20.82 21.76 -24.88
CA GLY A 507 22.02 20.94 -25.05
C GLY A 507 22.90 20.82 -23.80
N GLU A 508 22.49 21.34 -22.64
CA GLU A 508 23.19 21.06 -21.38
C GLU A 508 22.65 19.80 -20.72
N THR A 509 23.46 19.14 -19.90
CA THR A 509 23.01 17.98 -19.12
C THR A 509 21.98 18.38 -18.07
N VAL A 510 21.05 17.49 -17.78
CA VAL A 510 19.93 17.77 -16.87
C VAL A 510 20.17 17.13 -15.51
N SER A 511 20.19 17.95 -14.46
CA SER A 511 20.24 17.47 -13.08
C SER A 511 18.90 16.87 -12.64
N ARG A 512 18.90 16.02 -11.62
CA ARG A 512 17.67 15.43 -11.04
C ARG A 512 16.67 16.49 -10.57
N ALA A 513 17.12 17.59 -9.97
CA ALA A 513 16.24 18.68 -9.57
C ALA A 513 15.57 19.37 -10.78
N GLN A 514 16.32 19.66 -11.85
CA GLN A 514 15.76 20.22 -13.08
C GLN A 514 14.79 19.24 -13.77
N CYS A 515 15.13 17.96 -13.81
CA CYS A 515 14.27 16.92 -14.36
C CYS A 515 12.94 16.80 -13.58
N ALA A 516 13.00 16.86 -12.24
CA ALA A 516 11.80 16.87 -11.39
C ALA A 516 10.88 18.05 -11.70
N VAL A 517 11.42 19.24 -11.96
CA VAL A 517 10.63 20.42 -12.36
C VAL A 517 9.91 20.17 -13.69
N SER A 518 10.61 19.70 -14.71
CA SER A 518 10.01 19.39 -16.02
C SER A 518 8.98 18.27 -15.94
N LEU A 519 9.24 17.22 -15.15
CA LEU A 519 8.30 16.12 -14.92
C LEU A 519 7.07 16.57 -14.13
N SER A 520 7.21 17.41 -13.11
CA SER A 520 6.05 17.98 -12.39
C SER A 520 5.18 18.83 -13.32
N LYS A 521 5.79 19.66 -14.18
CA LYS A 521 5.07 20.41 -15.23
C LYS A 521 4.35 19.46 -16.19
N PHE A 522 5.03 18.41 -16.67
CA PHE A 522 4.44 17.37 -17.52
C PHE A 522 3.23 16.71 -16.86
N MET A 523 3.37 16.21 -15.64
CA MET A 523 2.31 15.53 -14.88
C MET A 523 1.08 16.42 -14.67
N LYS A 524 1.27 17.73 -14.46
CA LYS A 524 0.18 18.72 -14.32
C LYS A 524 -0.58 18.94 -15.63
N LEU A 525 0.06 18.79 -16.78
CA LEU A 525 -0.55 19.00 -18.11
C LEU A 525 -1.24 17.75 -18.67
N VAL A 526 -0.84 16.55 -18.21
CA VAL A 526 -1.39 15.29 -18.71
C VAL A 526 -2.52 14.71 -17.85
N LYS A 527 -2.58 15.06 -16.56
CA LYS A 527 -3.81 14.94 -15.76
C LYS A 527 -4.96 15.67 -16.46
#